data_AF-A0A931UAC6-F1
#
_entry.id   AF-A0A931UAC6-F1
#
_cell.length_a   1.000
_cell.length_b   1.000
_cell.length_c   1.000
_cell.angle_alpha   90.00
_cell.angle_beta   90.00
_cell.angle_gamma   90.00
#
_symmetry.space_group_name_H-M   'P 1'
#
loop_
_entity.id
_entity.type
_entity.pdbx_description
1 polymer ?
#
loop_
_entity_poly.entity_id
_entity_poly.type
_entity_poly.pdbx_seq_one_letter_code
_entity_poly.pdbx_strand_id
1 'polypeptide(L)'
;MNQIRLQKTPEIEKVLAYLRSKYNVLSEAEILKLALSEKYYREISSVETEQQLRKLYRDLKSEGKKLGDKLLAKKGLKRKNVSEAEFYSKVIEPDNA
;
A
#
# COMPACT_ATOMS: atom_id res chain seq x y z
N MET A 1 -15.34 -9.43 29.91
CA MET A 1 -13.95 -9.92 30.04
C MET A 1 -13.81 -11.13 29.15
N ASN A 2 -13.14 -11.01 28.00
CA ASN A 2 -12.90 -12.16 27.12
C ASN A 2 -11.68 -12.92 27.64
N GLN A 3 -11.87 -14.17 28.07
CA GLN A 3 -10.79 -15.04 28.52
C GLN A 3 -10.42 -15.99 27.39
N ILE A 4 -9.18 -15.86 26.88
CA ILE A 4 -8.63 -16.78 25.88
C ILE A 4 -7.85 -17.86 26.63
N ARG A 5 -8.21 -19.12 26.41
CA ARG A 5 -7.42 -20.27 26.88
C ARG A 5 -6.45 -20.67 25.78
N LEU A 6 -5.16 -20.60 26.06
CA LEU A 6 -4.11 -21.08 25.17
C LEU A 6 -3.68 -22.48 25.63
N GLN A 7 -3.68 -23.44 24.72
CA GLN A 7 -2.97 -24.70 24.97
C GLN A 7 -1.47 -24.42 24.93
N LYS A 8 -0.78 -24.64 26.06
CA LYS A 8 0.67 -24.51 26.14
C LYS A 8 1.30 -25.78 25.57
N THR A 9 1.80 -25.69 24.34
CA THR A 9 2.67 -26.72 23.79
C THR A 9 4.12 -26.46 24.22
N PRO A 10 5.02 -27.46 24.20
CA PRO A 10 6.43 -27.28 24.55
C PRO A 10 7.13 -26.18 23.74
N GLU A 11 6.73 -25.99 22.48
CA GLU A 11 7.26 -24.94 21.61
C GLU A 11 6.81 -23.54 22.09
N ILE A 12 5.54 -23.40 22.46
CA ILE A 12 4.99 -22.15 22.99
C ILE A 12 5.71 -21.79 24.31
N GLU A 13 5.96 -22.77 25.18
CA GLU A 13 6.69 -22.53 26.43
C GLU A 13 8.12 -22.02 26.21
N LYS A 14 8.84 -22.57 25.22
CA LYS A 14 10.19 -22.08 24.86
C LYS A 14 10.16 -20.63 24.39
N VAL A 15 9.17 -20.28 23.55
CA VAL A 15 9.01 -18.91 23.05
C VAL A 15 8.64 -17.96 24.20
N LEU A 16 7.75 -18.36 25.10
CA LEU A 16 7.37 -17.58 26.27
C LEU A 16 8.54 -17.38 27.24
N ALA A 17 9.36 -18.40 27.45
CA ALA A 17 10.58 -18.30 28.26
C ALA A 17 11.59 -17.32 27.66
N TYR A 18 11.80 -17.38 26.34
CA TYR A 18 12.63 -16.42 25.63
C TYR A 18 12.08 -14.99 25.71
N LEU A 19 10.76 -14.82 25.56
CA LEU A 19 10.15 -13.49 25.65
C LEU A 19 10.20 -12.93 27.08
N ARG A 20 10.07 -13.79 28.10
CA ARG A 20 10.24 -13.38 29.51
C ARG A 20 11.63 -12.85 29.80
N SER A 21 12.69 -13.44 29.24
CA SER A 21 14.06 -12.95 29.45
C SER A 21 14.32 -11.60 28.76
N LYS A 22 13.54 -11.29 27.71
CA LYS A 22 13.56 -9.98 27.04
C LYS A 22 12.70 -8.94 27.76
N TYR A 23 11.57 -9.36 28.34
CA TYR A 23 10.60 -8.50 29.01
C TYR A 23 10.47 -8.84 30.49
N ASN A 24 11.56 -8.65 31.24
CA ASN A 24 11.70 -9.09 32.63
C ASN A 24 10.67 -8.51 33.61
N VAL A 25 10.02 -7.40 33.24
CA VAL A 25 9.07 -6.67 34.09
C VAL A 25 7.60 -7.02 33.76
N LEU A 26 7.36 -7.72 32.65
CA LEU A 26 6.01 -8.01 32.17
C LEU A 26 5.59 -9.43 32.57
N SER A 27 4.33 -9.57 32.96
CA SER A 27 3.68 -10.87 33.07
C SER A 27 3.53 -11.54 31.70
N GLU A 28 3.38 -12.86 31.69
CA GLU A 28 3.16 -13.63 30.45
C GLU A 28 1.95 -13.10 29.64
N ALA A 29 0.88 -12.71 30.34
CA ALA A 29 -0.31 -12.15 29.72
C ALA A 29 -0.05 -10.79 29.07
N GLU A 30 0.79 -9.94 29.68
CA GLU A 30 1.16 -8.63 29.14
C GLU A 30 2.09 -8.77 27.93
N ILE A 31 3.03 -9.72 27.98
CA ILE A 31 3.90 -10.07 26.84
C ILE A 31 3.05 -10.49 25.64
N LEU A 32 2.06 -11.37 25.87
CA LEU A 32 1.17 -11.84 24.81
C LEU A 32 0.30 -10.72 24.24
N LYS A 33 -0.25 -9.84 25.10
CA LYS A 33 -1.01 -8.67 24.65
C LYS A 33 -0.15 -7.73 23.80
N LEU A 34 1.07 -7.45 24.24
CA LEU A 34 2.00 -6.61 23.51
C LEU A 34 2.28 -7.22 22.13
N ALA A 35 2.70 -8.49 22.07
CA ALA A 35 3.01 -9.17 20.81
C ALA A 35 1.82 -9.21 19.85
N LEU A 36 0.61 -9.47 20.35
CA LEU A 36 -0.61 -9.45 19.54
C LEU A 36 -0.93 -8.04 19.02
N SER A 37 -0.76 -7.02 19.86
CA SER A 37 -0.97 -5.63 19.45
C SER A 37 0.02 -5.19 18.38
N GLU A 38 1.30 -5.52 18.54
CA GLU A 38 2.35 -5.21 17.55
C GLU A 38 2.05 -5.88 16.20
N LYS A 39 1.64 -7.15 16.23
CA LYS A 39 1.24 -7.87 15.02
C LYS A 39 0.03 -7.21 14.35
N TYR A 40 -1.00 -6.90 15.12
CA TYR A 40 -2.21 -6.25 14.63
C TYR A 40 -1.90 -4.89 13.98
N TYR A 41 -1.14 -4.03 14.67
CA TYR A 41 -0.77 -2.72 14.12
C TYR A 41 0.12 -2.83 12.87
N ARG A 42 1.00 -3.83 12.81
CA ARG A 42 1.81 -4.10 11.61
C ARG A 42 0.94 -4.52 10.43
N GLU A 43 -0.05 -5.39 10.65
CA GLU A 43 -0.97 -5.84 9.61
C GLU A 43 -1.86 -4.68 9.14
N ILE A 44 -2.43 -3.89 10.06
CA ILE A 44 -3.27 -2.74 9.68
C ILE A 44 -2.48 -1.68 8.93
N SER A 45 -1.31 -1.29 9.42
CA SER A 45 -0.49 -0.28 8.73
C SER A 45 -0.15 -0.71 7.30
N SER A 46 0.08 -2.01 7.07
CA SER A 46 0.31 -2.53 5.72
C SER A 46 -0.92 -2.38 4.81
N VAL A 47 -2.12 -2.66 5.33
CA VAL A 47 -3.38 -2.54 4.60
C VAL A 47 -3.72 -1.08 4.30
N GLU A 48 -3.55 -0.19 5.28
CA GLU A 48 -3.79 1.25 5.11
C GLU A 48 -2.84 1.85 4.07
N THR A 49 -1.56 1.46 4.09
CA THR A 49 -0.56 1.89 3.12
C THR A 49 -0.93 1.44 1.70
N GLU A 50 -1.37 0.19 1.54
CA GLU A 50 -1.78 -0.34 0.25
C GLU A 50 -3.01 0.41 -0.31
N GLN A 51 -4.00 0.70 0.54
CA GLN A 51 -5.18 1.45 0.14
C GLN A 51 -4.83 2.89 -0.29
N GLN A 52 -3.93 3.55 0.45
CA GLN A 52 -3.43 4.89 0.11
C GLN A 52 -2.68 4.88 -1.22
N LEU A 53 -1.80 3.91 -1.46
CA LEU A 53 -1.09 3.75 -2.74
C LEU A 53 -2.04 3.54 -3.91
N ARG A 54 -3.07 2.69 -3.73
CA ARG A 54 -4.10 2.45 -4.76
C ARG A 54 -4.89 3.71 -5.07
N LYS A 55 -5.20 4.52 -4.05
CA LYS A 55 -5.88 5.82 -4.23
C LYS A 55 -4.99 6.79 -5.00
N LEU A 56 -3.74 6.98 -4.55
CA LEU A 56 -2.77 7.86 -5.21
C LEU A 56 -2.57 7.50 -6.68
N TYR A 57 -2.43 6.20 -6.99
CA TYR A 57 -2.28 5.72 -8.36
C TYR A 57 -3.51 6.06 -9.23
N ARG A 58 -4.73 5.89 -8.70
CA ARG A 58 -5.97 6.25 -9.41
C ARG A 58 -6.04 7.76 -9.66
N ASP A 59 -5.70 8.55 -8.67
CA ASP A 59 -5.71 10.01 -8.75
C ASP A 59 -4.72 10.50 -9.82
N LEU A 60 -3.46 10.05 -9.75
CA LEU A 60 -2.42 10.34 -10.75
C LEU A 60 -2.81 9.88 -12.16
N LYS A 61 -3.40 8.69 -12.30
CA LYS A 61 -3.87 8.18 -13.60
C LYS A 61 -4.99 9.06 -14.16
N SER A 62 -5.90 9.53 -13.31
CA SER A 62 -6.99 10.42 -13.70
C SER A 62 -6.48 11.80 -14.12
N GLU A 63 -5.49 12.34 -13.40
CA GLU A 63 -4.85 13.61 -13.71
C GLU A 63 -4.04 13.53 -15.00
N GLY A 64 -3.22 12.49 -15.17
CA GLY A 64 -2.49 12.22 -16.41
C GLY A 64 -3.44 12.06 -17.60
N LYS A 65 -4.61 11.44 -17.41
CA LYS A 65 -5.64 11.37 -18.45
C LYS A 65 -6.15 12.76 -18.82
N LYS A 66 -6.54 13.58 -17.83
CA LYS A 66 -7.01 14.97 -18.05
C LYS A 66 -5.94 15.84 -18.74
N LEU A 67 -4.69 15.74 -18.32
CA LEU A 67 -3.58 16.47 -18.93
C LEU A 67 -3.33 16.04 -20.37
N GLY A 68 -3.31 14.73 -20.63
CA GLY A 68 -3.19 14.20 -21.99
C GLY A 68 -4.34 14.65 -22.89
N ASP A 69 -5.57 14.63 -22.39
CA ASP A 69 -6.75 15.08 -23.15
C ASP A 69 -6.68 16.59 -23.46
N LYS A 70 -6.18 17.42 -22.53
CA LYS A 70 -5.91 18.84 -22.78
C LYS A 70 -4.81 19.05 -23.84
N LEU A 71 -3.74 18.27 -23.80
CA LEU A 71 -2.63 18.34 -24.75
C LEU A 71 -3.10 18.00 -26.17
N LEU A 72 -3.86 16.91 -26.30
CA LEU A 72 -4.48 16.50 -27.57
C LEU A 72 -5.45 17.57 -28.08
N ALA A 73 -6.31 18.10 -27.21
CA ALA A 73 -7.27 19.13 -27.59
C ALA A 73 -6.60 20.40 -28.14
N LYS A 74 -5.45 20.83 -27.56
CA LYS A 74 -4.66 21.95 -28.08
C LYS A 74 -4.12 21.72 -29.50
N LYS A 75 -3.94 20.46 -29.90
CA LYS A 75 -3.52 20.05 -31.25
C LYS A 75 -4.70 19.70 -32.16
N GLY A 76 -5.94 19.97 -31.74
CA GLY A 76 -7.16 19.65 -32.49
C GLY A 76 -7.53 18.16 -32.48
N LEU A 77 -6.91 17.38 -31.61
CA LEU A 77 -7.02 15.92 -31.55
C LEU A 77 -7.89 15.47 -30.38
N LYS A 78 -8.57 14.33 -30.53
CA LYS A 78 -9.33 13.67 -29.45
C LYS A 78 -8.81 12.26 -29.25
N ARG A 79 -8.61 11.84 -28.00
CA ARG A 79 -8.03 10.53 -27.65
C ARG A 79 -8.69 9.32 -28.33
N LYS A 80 -9.98 9.40 -28.64
CA LYS A 80 -10.74 8.34 -29.33
C LYS A 80 -10.41 8.20 -30.82
N ASN A 81 -9.89 9.26 -31.44
CA ASN A 81 -9.73 9.38 -32.88
C ASN A 81 -8.26 9.66 -33.27
N VAL A 82 -7.31 9.39 -32.38
CA VAL A 82 -5.87 9.60 -32.61
C VAL A 82 -5.24 8.25 -32.83
N SER A 83 -4.70 8.04 -34.02
CA SER A 83 -3.80 6.92 -34.27
C SER A 83 -2.43 7.18 -33.64
N GLU A 84 -1.69 6.11 -33.39
CA GLU A 84 -0.35 6.21 -32.80
C GLU A 84 0.60 7.05 -33.67
N ALA A 85 0.57 6.88 -35.00
CA ALA A 85 1.36 7.67 -35.94
C ALA A 85 1.00 9.17 -35.93
N GLU A 86 -0.29 9.51 -35.81
CA GLU A 86 -0.75 10.91 -35.68
C GLU A 86 -0.34 11.54 -34.34
N PHE A 87 -0.27 10.73 -33.28
CA PHE A 87 0.20 11.20 -31.98
C PHE A 87 1.69 11.58 -32.05
N TYR A 88 2.54 10.69 -32.55
CA TYR A 88 3.98 10.94 -32.64
C TYR A 88 4.29 12.17 -33.52
N SER A 89 3.68 12.24 -34.70
CA SER A 89 3.91 13.34 -35.66
C SER A 89 3.40 14.72 -35.20
N LYS A 90 2.31 14.79 -34.41
CA LYS A 90 1.71 16.09 -34.03
C LYS A 90 2.03 16.55 -32.61
N VAL A 91 2.47 15.63 -31.74
CA VAL A 91 2.68 15.89 -30.31
C VAL A 91 4.14 15.72 -29.90
N ILE A 92 4.88 14.76 -30.46
CA ILE A 92 6.26 14.44 -30.05
C ILE A 92 7.31 15.06 -30.98
N GLU A 93 7.01 15.19 -32.28
CA GLU A 93 7.88 15.88 -33.24
C GLU A 93 7.28 17.23 -33.67
N PRO A 94 7.29 18.28 -32.81
CA PRO A 94 6.81 19.59 -33.25
C PRO A 94 7.78 20.31 -34.19
N ASP A 95 9.07 19.93 -34.24
CA ASP A 95 10.09 20.63 -35.04
C ASP A 95 11.10 19.65 -35.68
N ASN A 96 10.80 19.21 -36.89
CA ASN A 96 11.79 19.04 -37.95
C ASN A 96 11.13 19.56 -39.23
N ALA A 97 11.46 20.82 -39.56
CA ALA A 97 11.01 21.67 -40.68
C ALA A 97 9.80 22.58 -40.42
#